data_AF-A0A353VPX0-F1
#
_entry.id   AF-A0A353VPX0-F1
#
_cell.length_a   1.000
_cell.length_b   1.000
_cell.length_c   1.000
_cell.angle_alpha   90.00
_cell.angle_beta   90.00
_cell.angle_gamma   90.00
#
_symmetry.space_group_name_H-M   'P 1'
#
loop_
_entity.id
_entity.type
_entity.pdbx_description
1 polymer ?
#
loop_
_entity_poly.entity_id
_entity_poly.type
_entity_poly.pdbx_seq_one_letter_code
_entity_poly.pdbx_strand_id
1 'polypeptide(L)'
;MKRILFILSVLVLTATCVTAQEKDKKDWHDRWKAEKIAYLTDAMDLTSAEAERFWPVYNKCEREKKNSFKVVLDAYKALDEAIKAGKNDDEINSLLDKYIESQNCGKDIDSKYIVEYRKILPGKKVAKLYVAEESFRRQQIHRLNKNDNKGERK
;
A
#
# COMPACT_ATOMS: atom_id res chain seq x y z
N MET A 1 15.04 -51.92 8.77
CA MET A 1 15.85 -50.69 8.98
C MET A 1 16.03 -49.83 7.71
N LYS A 2 16.34 -50.40 6.54
CA LYS A 2 16.51 -49.64 5.27
C LYS A 2 15.24 -48.90 4.78
N ARG A 3 14.03 -49.43 5.05
CA ARG A 3 12.74 -48.80 4.71
C ARG A 3 12.36 -47.61 5.61
N ILE A 4 12.75 -47.66 6.89
CA ILE A 4 12.54 -46.55 7.84
C ILE A 4 13.50 -45.40 7.50
N LEU A 5 14.73 -45.71 7.09
CA LEU A 5 15.69 -44.71 6.61
C LEU A 5 15.21 -43.98 5.33
N PHE A 6 14.50 -44.69 4.43
CA PHE A 6 13.92 -44.10 3.22
C PHE A 6 12.69 -43.21 3.50
N ILE A 7 11.89 -43.53 4.52
CA ILE A 7 10.72 -42.71 4.91
C ILE A 7 11.19 -41.42 5.61
N LEU A 8 12.25 -41.51 6.42
CA LEU A 8 12.87 -40.33 7.04
C LEU A 8 13.53 -39.38 6.03
N SER A 9 14.09 -39.88 4.92
CA SER A 9 14.70 -39.02 3.90
C SER A 9 13.66 -38.28 3.04
N VAL A 10 12.49 -38.88 2.81
CA VAL A 10 11.38 -38.24 2.07
C VAL A 10 10.68 -37.16 2.91
N LEU A 11 10.57 -37.35 4.23
CA LEU A 11 9.96 -36.38 5.15
C LEU A 11 10.79 -35.08 5.29
N VAL A 12 12.12 -35.19 5.17
CA VAL A 12 13.04 -34.05 5.26
C VAL A 12 13.02 -33.19 3.98
N LEU A 13 12.69 -33.76 2.81
CA LEU A 13 12.58 -33.01 1.57
C LEU A 13 11.34 -32.10 1.52
N THR A 14 10.22 -32.53 2.12
CA THR A 14 8.95 -31.76 2.11
C THR A 14 8.93 -30.56 3.06
N ALA A 15 9.87 -30.47 4.01
CA ALA A 15 9.93 -29.37 4.97
C ALA A 15 10.49 -28.05 4.38
N THR A 16 11.09 -28.10 3.19
CA THR A 16 11.68 -26.90 2.55
C THR A 16 10.70 -26.11 1.68
N CYS A 17 9.46 -26.60 1.48
CA CYS A 17 8.50 -25.97 0.57
C CYS A 17 7.69 -24.82 1.19
N VAL A 18 7.77 -24.60 2.51
CA VAL A 18 6.88 -23.68 3.23
C VAL A 18 7.42 -22.24 3.33
N THR A 19 8.72 -22.00 3.05
CA THR A 19 9.35 -20.67 3.26
C THR A 19 9.51 -19.82 1.98
N ALA A 20 9.05 -20.30 0.82
CA ALA A 20 9.22 -19.59 -0.45
C ALA A 20 8.24 -18.41 -0.64
N GLN A 21 7.00 -18.51 -0.15
CA GLN A 21 5.95 -17.52 -0.44
C GLN A 21 6.08 -16.18 0.30
N GLU A 22 6.65 -16.17 1.52
CA GLU A 22 6.85 -14.92 2.26
C GLU A 22 8.03 -14.10 1.72
N LYS A 23 9.05 -14.77 1.20
CA LYS A 23 10.25 -14.13 0.64
C LYS A 23 9.91 -13.30 -0.61
N ASP A 24 9.08 -13.84 -1.49
CA ASP A 24 8.68 -13.17 -2.73
C ASP A 24 7.82 -11.91 -2.49
N LYS A 25 6.90 -11.96 -1.52
CA LYS A 25 6.07 -10.79 -1.17
C LYS A 25 6.90 -9.65 -0.57
N LYS A 26 7.86 -9.98 0.29
CA LYS A 26 8.77 -9.00 0.89
C LYS A 26 9.67 -8.36 -0.17
N ASP A 27 10.26 -9.18 -1.05
CA ASP A 27 11.12 -8.71 -2.13
C ASP A 27 10.35 -7.78 -3.09
N TRP A 28 9.12 -8.13 -3.48
CA TRP A 28 8.29 -7.27 -4.32
C TRP A 28 8.01 -5.91 -3.68
N HIS A 29 7.63 -5.88 -2.39
CA HIS A 29 7.30 -4.65 -1.70
C HIS A 29 8.53 -3.74 -1.51
N ASP A 30 9.69 -4.32 -1.22
CA ASP A 30 10.93 -3.57 -1.06
C ASP A 30 11.41 -3.01 -2.41
N ARG A 31 11.30 -3.78 -3.50
CA ARG A 31 11.53 -3.28 -4.87
C ARG A 31 10.58 -2.15 -5.23
N TRP A 32 9.28 -2.31 -4.96
CA TRP A 32 8.28 -1.27 -5.23
C TRP A 32 8.59 0.03 -4.46
N LYS A 33 9.01 -0.07 -3.20
CA LYS A 33 9.43 1.09 -2.41
C LYS A 33 10.67 1.75 -2.99
N ALA A 34 11.68 0.97 -3.36
CA ALA A 34 12.90 1.51 -3.97
C ALA A 34 12.59 2.22 -5.30
N GLU A 35 11.76 1.62 -6.16
CA GLU A 35 11.28 2.24 -7.39
C GLU A 35 10.55 3.56 -7.10
N LYS A 36 9.65 3.58 -6.11
CA LYS A 36 8.91 4.79 -5.71
C LYS A 36 9.84 5.89 -5.22
N ILE A 37 10.82 5.55 -4.39
CA ILE A 37 11.82 6.51 -3.86
C ILE A 37 12.63 7.13 -4.99
N ALA A 38 13.16 6.30 -5.89
CA ALA A 38 13.93 6.77 -7.04
C ALA A 38 13.08 7.67 -7.95
N TYR A 39 11.86 7.22 -8.28
CA TYR A 39 10.94 7.95 -9.16
C TYR A 39 10.56 9.33 -8.59
N LEU A 40 10.20 9.39 -7.30
CA LEU A 40 9.82 10.66 -6.68
C LEU A 40 11.01 11.62 -6.54
N THR A 41 12.19 11.11 -6.18
CA THR A 41 13.41 11.94 -6.08
C THR A 41 13.72 12.62 -7.41
N ASP A 42 13.68 11.85 -8.50
CA ASP A 42 13.93 12.34 -9.86
C ASP A 42 12.83 13.32 -10.33
N ALA A 43 11.56 12.93 -10.22
CA ALA A 43 10.44 13.75 -10.67
C ALA A 43 10.35 15.12 -9.95
N MET A 44 10.69 15.14 -8.66
CA MET A 44 10.68 16.35 -7.85
C MET A 44 11.95 17.20 -8.00
N ASP A 45 13.03 16.64 -8.58
CA ASP A 45 14.34 17.27 -8.66
C ASP A 45 14.83 17.70 -7.26
N LEU A 46 14.84 16.74 -6.32
CA LEU A 46 15.25 16.98 -4.94
C LEU A 46 16.78 17.04 -4.83
N THR A 47 17.28 18.13 -4.26
CA THR A 47 18.68 18.17 -3.80
C THR A 47 18.87 17.27 -2.58
N SER A 48 20.11 16.86 -2.28
CA SER A 48 20.41 16.03 -1.10
C SER A 48 19.88 16.66 0.20
N ALA A 49 20.07 17.97 0.38
CA ALA A 49 19.60 18.69 1.58
C ALA A 49 18.07 18.76 1.69
N GLU A 50 17.36 18.89 0.56
CA GLU A 50 15.90 18.84 0.54
C GLU A 50 15.39 17.42 0.79
N ALA A 51 16.02 16.40 0.20
CA ALA A 51 15.65 15.00 0.37
C ALA A 51 15.75 14.55 1.84
N GLU A 52 16.82 14.95 2.55
CA GLU A 52 17.01 14.67 3.98
C GLU A 52 15.87 15.20 4.85
N ARG A 53 15.31 16.37 4.49
CA ARG A 53 14.17 16.98 5.21
C ARG A 53 12.83 16.40 4.75
N PHE A 54 12.73 16.04 3.47
CA PHE A 54 11.51 15.57 2.83
C PHE A 54 11.11 14.15 3.27
N TRP A 55 12.03 13.19 3.18
CA TRP A 55 11.73 11.77 3.40
C TRP A 55 11.13 11.47 4.78
N PRO A 56 11.58 12.08 5.90
CA PRO A 56 10.94 11.87 7.20
C PRO A 56 9.46 12.29 7.22
N VAL A 57 9.14 13.44 6.64
CA VAL A 57 7.76 13.96 6.57
C VAL A 57 6.92 13.08 5.64
N TYR A 58 7.49 12.71 4.48
CA TYR A 58 6.84 11.83 3.51
C TYR A 58 6.51 10.46 4.09
N ASN A 59 7.47 9.83 4.75
CA ASN A 59 7.28 8.52 5.38
C ASN A 59 6.22 8.56 6.49
N LYS A 60 6.08 9.69 7.19
CA LYS A 60 5.02 9.88 8.18
C LYS A 60 3.65 9.99 7.51
N CYS A 61 3.55 10.76 6.43
CA CYS A 61 2.34 10.87 5.61
C CYS A 61 1.89 9.51 5.10
N GLU A 62 2.79 8.74 4.49
CA GLU A 62 2.48 7.41 3.96
C GLU A 62 1.98 6.44 5.03
N ARG A 63 2.53 6.49 6.25
CA ARG A 63 2.01 5.69 7.38
C ARG A 63 0.59 6.11 7.79
N GLU A 64 0.35 7.41 7.90
CA GLU A 64 -0.99 7.92 8.23
C GLU A 64 -2.01 7.58 7.14
N LYS A 65 -1.66 7.75 5.86
CA LYS A 65 -2.47 7.35 4.70
C LYS A 65 -2.77 5.85 4.71
N LYS A 66 -1.77 5.01 4.98
CA LYS A 66 -1.94 3.56 5.08
C LYS A 66 -2.92 3.17 6.18
N ASN A 67 -2.82 3.82 7.35
CA ASN A 67 -3.73 3.56 8.45
C ASN A 67 -5.15 4.02 8.12
N SER A 68 -5.31 5.21 7.55
CA SER A 68 -6.61 5.73 7.09
C SER A 68 -7.25 4.79 6.05
N PHE A 69 -6.48 4.33 5.07
CA PHE A 69 -6.96 3.35 4.08
C PHE A 69 -7.43 2.04 4.74
N LYS A 70 -6.72 1.55 5.76
CA LYS A 70 -7.14 0.37 6.52
C LYS A 70 -8.49 0.61 7.22
N VAL A 71 -8.69 1.76 7.85
CA VAL A 71 -9.96 2.10 8.52
C VAL A 71 -11.10 2.14 7.52
N VAL A 72 -10.90 2.76 6.35
CA VAL A 72 -11.89 2.78 5.25
C VAL A 72 -12.25 1.36 4.81
N LEU A 73 -11.24 0.50 4.63
CA LEU A 73 -11.46 -0.89 4.21
C LEU A 73 -12.22 -1.70 5.27
N ASP A 74 -11.90 -1.51 6.54
CA ASP A 74 -12.57 -2.20 7.64
C ASP A 74 -14.03 -1.71 7.77
N ALA A 75 -14.30 -0.41 7.58
CA ALA A 75 -15.66 0.14 7.54
C ALA A 75 -16.48 -0.37 6.34
N TYR A 76 -15.85 -0.47 5.17
CA TYR A 76 -16.46 -1.06 3.98
C TYR A 76 -16.85 -2.53 4.20
N LYS A 77 -15.95 -3.32 4.81
CA LYS A 77 -16.25 -4.73 5.13
C LYS A 77 -17.40 -4.86 6.12
N ALA A 78 -17.44 -4.01 7.15
CA ALA A 78 -18.55 -4.00 8.10
C ALA A 78 -19.91 -3.73 7.42
N LEU A 79 -19.94 -2.83 6.42
CA LEU A 79 -21.13 -2.59 5.60
C LEU A 79 -21.54 -3.83 4.79
N ASP A 80 -20.59 -4.44 4.08
CA ASP A 80 -20.84 -5.66 3.28
C ASP A 80 -21.35 -6.82 4.16
N GLU A 81 -20.75 -7.01 5.34
CA GLU A 81 -21.19 -8.00 6.33
C GLU A 81 -22.59 -7.69 6.88
N ALA A 82 -22.91 -6.42 7.17
CA ALA A 82 -24.21 -6.03 7.67
C ALA A 82 -25.33 -6.27 6.63
N ILE A 83 -25.06 -5.99 5.35
CA ILE A 83 -25.99 -6.29 4.25
C ILE A 83 -26.22 -7.80 4.15
N LYS A 84 -25.15 -8.60 4.15
CA LYS A 84 -25.24 -10.06 4.08
C LYS A 84 -25.97 -10.67 5.28
N ALA A 85 -25.85 -10.06 6.45
CA ALA A 85 -26.54 -10.47 7.67
C ALA A 85 -28.00 -9.99 7.75
N GLY A 86 -28.50 -9.23 6.76
CA GLY A 86 -29.86 -8.70 6.76
C GLY A 86 -30.13 -7.73 7.92
N LYS A 87 -29.14 -6.91 8.29
CA LYS A 87 -29.31 -5.88 9.33
C LYS A 87 -30.34 -4.84 8.93
N ASN A 88 -30.92 -4.18 9.93
CA ASN A 88 -31.93 -3.15 9.71
C ASN A 88 -31.31 -1.81 9.28
N ASP A 89 -32.15 -0.89 8.82
CA ASP A 89 -31.72 0.40 8.28
C ASP A 89 -30.99 1.27 9.31
N ASP A 90 -31.37 1.22 10.59
CA ASP A 90 -30.72 2.01 11.64
C ASP A 90 -29.26 1.58 11.84
N GLU A 91 -29.00 0.26 11.88
CA GLU A 91 -27.64 -0.27 11.97
C GLU A 91 -26.82 0.05 10.71
N ILE A 92 -27.43 -0.07 9.53
CA ILE A 92 -26.77 0.26 8.26
C ILE A 92 -26.42 1.74 8.18
N ASN A 93 -27.33 2.63 8.57
CA ASN A 93 -27.11 4.08 8.58
C ASN A 93 -25.93 4.46 9.50
N SER A 94 -25.84 3.86 10.69
CA SER A 94 -24.68 4.07 11.57
C SER A 94 -23.35 3.62 10.95
N LEU A 95 -23.35 2.54 10.17
CA LEU A 95 -22.15 2.07 9.45
C LEU A 95 -21.82 2.96 8.25
N LEU A 96 -22.81 3.51 7.56
CA LEU A 96 -22.62 4.49 6.48
C LEU A 96 -21.97 5.76 7.02
N ASP A 97 -22.40 6.26 8.17
CA ASP A 97 -21.78 7.42 8.84
C ASP A 97 -20.31 7.16 9.14
N LYS A 98 -19.97 6.00 9.71
CA LYS A 98 -18.58 5.59 9.98
C LYS A 98 -17.76 5.45 8.71
N TYR A 99 -18.35 4.94 7.63
CA TYR A 99 -17.68 4.84 6.35
C TYR A 99 -17.35 6.23 5.77
N ILE A 100 -18.30 7.16 5.78
CA ILE A 100 -18.06 8.54 5.32
C ILE A 100 -17.05 9.28 6.21
N GLU A 101 -17.12 9.10 7.54
CA GLU A 101 -16.14 9.66 8.47
C GLU A 101 -14.72 9.13 8.17
N SER A 102 -14.58 7.83 7.93
CA SER A 102 -13.28 7.23 7.60
C SER A 102 -12.69 7.77 6.29
N GLN A 103 -13.53 8.08 5.30
CA GLN A 103 -13.12 8.67 4.03
C GLN A 103 -12.64 10.12 4.20
N ASN A 104 -13.28 10.89 5.07
CA ASN A 104 -12.91 12.28 5.34
C ASN A 104 -11.51 12.40 5.98
N CYS A 105 -11.14 11.44 6.84
CA CYS A 105 -9.81 11.38 7.46
C CYS A 105 -8.67 11.42 6.41
N GLY A 106 -8.85 10.80 5.25
CA GLY A 106 -7.85 10.84 4.16
C GLY A 106 -7.60 12.26 3.63
N LYS A 107 -8.66 13.05 3.45
CA LYS A 107 -8.56 14.45 2.98
C LYS A 107 -7.90 15.36 4.00
N ASP A 108 -8.15 15.10 5.28
CA ASP A 108 -7.53 15.85 6.38
C ASP A 108 -6.01 15.59 6.43
N ILE A 109 -5.60 14.33 6.20
CA ILE A 109 -4.19 13.96 6.08
C ILE A 109 -3.56 14.71 4.90
N ASP A 110 -4.17 14.72 3.72
CA ASP A 110 -3.62 15.44 2.57
C ASP A 110 -3.47 16.94 2.87
N SER A 111 -4.50 17.56 3.44
CA SER A 111 -4.49 18.99 3.80
C SER A 111 -3.37 19.32 4.80
N LYS A 112 -3.22 18.49 5.84
CA LYS A 112 -2.15 18.60 6.86
C LYS A 112 -0.76 18.53 6.22
N TYR A 113 -0.52 17.54 5.35
CA TYR A 113 0.82 17.32 4.80
C TYR A 113 1.20 18.31 3.69
N ILE A 114 0.25 18.88 2.95
CA ILE A 114 0.54 20.00 2.04
C ILE A 114 1.17 21.15 2.83
N VAL A 115 0.64 21.47 4.02
CA VAL A 115 1.18 22.52 4.89
C VAL A 115 2.58 22.16 5.37
N GLU A 116 2.81 20.92 5.82
CA GLU A 116 4.13 20.48 6.26
C GLU A 116 5.17 20.48 5.12
N TYR A 117 4.82 20.01 3.93
CA TYR A 117 5.74 20.01 2.78
C TYR A 117 6.12 21.43 2.36
N ARG A 118 5.18 22.39 2.41
CA ARG A 118 5.46 23.79 2.06
C ARG A 118 6.44 24.49 3.02
N LYS A 119 6.63 23.97 4.24
CA LYS A 119 7.65 24.49 5.18
C LYS A 119 9.08 24.10 4.78
N ILE A 120 9.23 22.99 4.05
CA ILE A 120 10.53 22.40 3.72
C ILE A 120 10.87 22.41 2.23
N LEU A 121 9.88 22.64 1.36
CA LEU A 121 10.02 22.62 -0.09
C LEU A 121 9.25 23.78 -0.76
N PRO A 122 9.77 24.32 -1.88
CA PRO A 122 9.03 25.28 -2.70
C PRO A 122 7.70 24.70 -3.20
N GLY A 123 6.67 25.55 -3.31
CA GLY A 123 5.33 25.12 -3.74
C GLY A 123 5.30 24.37 -5.08
N LYS A 124 6.18 24.73 -6.03
CA LYS A 124 6.32 24.01 -7.31
C LYS A 124 6.75 22.55 -7.13
N LYS A 125 7.68 22.27 -6.20
CA LYS A 125 8.12 20.90 -5.90
C LYS A 125 7.04 20.12 -5.15
N VAL A 126 6.30 20.78 -4.26
CA VAL A 126 5.13 20.17 -3.61
C VAL A 126 4.07 19.79 -4.65
N ALA A 127 3.77 20.64 -5.63
CA ALA A 127 2.86 20.28 -6.71
C ALA A 127 3.37 19.10 -7.56
N LYS A 128 4.68 19.09 -7.89
CA LYS A 128 5.31 17.96 -8.59
C LYS A 128 5.18 16.64 -7.82
N LEU A 129 5.28 16.64 -6.50
CA LEU A 129 5.08 15.45 -5.67
C LEU A 129 3.75 14.78 -5.98
N TYR A 130 2.63 15.51 -5.88
CA TYR A 130 1.29 14.93 -6.08
C TYR A 130 1.08 14.43 -7.52
N VAL A 131 1.59 15.17 -8.52
CA VAL A 131 1.54 14.73 -9.92
C VAL A 131 2.37 13.45 -10.13
N ALA A 132 3.55 13.38 -9.52
CA ALA A 132 4.44 12.23 -9.61
C ALA A 132 3.85 11.01 -8.90
N GLU A 133 3.27 11.16 -7.71
CA GLU A 133 2.61 10.08 -6.98
C GLU A 133 1.48 9.45 -7.79
N GLU A 134 0.61 10.28 -8.37
CA GLU A 134 -0.51 9.81 -9.18
C GLU A 134 -0.02 9.14 -10.48
N SER A 135 1.02 9.70 -11.11
CA SER A 135 1.65 9.12 -12.30
C SER A 135 2.27 7.76 -12.00
N PHE A 136 3.01 7.65 -10.89
CA PHE A 136 3.58 6.39 -10.43
C PHE A 136 2.48 5.36 -10.15
N ARG A 137 1.43 5.74 -9.42
CA ARG A 137 0.30 4.85 -9.11
C ARG A 137 -0.34 4.30 -10.39
N ARG A 138 -0.59 5.16 -11.39
CA ARG A 138 -1.15 4.74 -12.69
C ARG A 138 -0.24 3.77 -13.44
N GLN A 139 1.06 4.04 -13.46
CA GLN A 139 2.04 3.14 -14.09
C GLN A 139 2.05 1.76 -13.41
N GLN A 140 2.00 1.73 -12.07
CA GLN A 140 1.98 0.47 -11.32
C GLN A 140 0.70 -0.33 -11.58
N ILE A 141 -0.47 0.32 -11.63
CA ILE A 141 -1.74 -0.36 -11.98
C ILE A 141 -1.66 -0.93 -13.40
N HIS A 142 -1.15 -0.16 -14.37
CA HIS A 142 -0.99 -0.63 -15.73
C HIS A 142 -0.07 -1.86 -15.83
N ARG A 143 1.03 -1.88 -15.06
CA ARG A 143 1.94 -3.03 -14.99
C ARG A 143 1.26 -4.27 -14.42
N LEU A 144 0.47 -4.12 -13.35
CA LEU A 144 -0.28 -5.23 -12.75
C LEU A 144 -1.26 -5.83 -13.77
N ASN A 145 -2.11 -5.00 -14.39
CA ASN A 145 -3.09 -5.45 -15.38
C ASN A 145 -2.45 -6.13 -16.61
N LYS A 146 -1.24 -5.72 -17.02
CA LYS A 146 -0.51 -6.33 -18.14
C LYS A 146 0.10 -7.68 -17.77
N ASN A 147 0.50 -7.86 -16.52
CA ASN A 147 1.04 -9.12 -16.03
C ASN A 147 -0.07 -10.16 -15.84
N ASP A 148 -1.24 -9.76 -15.36
CA ASP A 148 -2.42 -10.64 -15.20
C ASP A 148 -2.84 -11.23 -16.57
N ASN A 149 -2.95 -10.39 -17.60
CA ASN A 149 -3.26 -10.81 -18.97
C ASN A 149 -2.22 -11.76 -19.61
N LYS A 150 -0.98 -11.79 -19.11
CA LYS A 150 0.06 -12.72 -19.58
C LYS A 150 0.02 -14.06 -18.84
N GLY A 151 -0.51 -14.10 -17.63
CA GLY A 151 -0.73 -15.33 -16.86
C GLY A 151 -1.86 -16.18 -17.42
N GLU A 152 -2.91 -15.56 -17.95
CA GLU A 152 -4.06 -16.27 -18.56
C GLU A 152 -3.81 -16.84 -19.97
N ARG A 153 -2.67 -16.51 -20.59
CA ARG A 153 -2.30 -16.98 -21.94
C ARG A 153 -1.25 -18.09 -21.96
N LYS A 154 -0.98 -18.71 -20.81
CA LYS A 154 -0.08 -19.86 -20.66
C LYS A 154 -0.85 -21.05 -20.12
#